data_AF-A0A7X2MHP5-F1
#
_entry.id   AF-A0A7X2MHP5-F1
#
_cell.length_a   1.000
_cell.length_b   1.000
_cell.length_c   1.000
_cell.angle_alpha   90.00
_cell.angle_beta   90.00
_cell.angle_gamma   90.00
#
_symmetry.space_group_name_H-M   'P 1'
#
loop_
_entity.id
_entity.type
_entity.pdbx_description
1 polymer ?
#
loop_
_entity_poly.entity_id
_entity_poly.type
_entity_poly.pdbx_seq_one_letter_code
_entity_poly.pdbx_strand_id
1 'polypeptide(L)'
;NSGLVKKIILGALTALLALFVIGATVFFVYAKNAPELSENKLTSAGNSVIYDANGDKITSLGNENRTYIKTEDIPQQLKDAVVSIEDRRFYKHHGVDPVRIVSAAFSNVTGSSAGLQGGSTLDQ
;
A
#
# COMPACT_ATOMS: atom_id res chain seq x y z
N ASN A 1 11.26 -44.60 8.66
CA ASN A 1 10.70 -44.21 9.97
C ASN A 1 9.54 -43.22 9.77
N SER A 2 8.36 -43.71 9.37
CA SER A 2 7.21 -42.87 8.93
C SER A 2 6.58 -42.06 10.07
N GLY A 3 6.60 -42.58 11.31
CA GLY A 3 6.03 -41.91 12.48
C GLY A 3 6.77 -40.63 12.89
N LEU A 4 8.10 -40.58 12.71
CA LEU A 4 8.90 -39.39 13.04
C LEU A 4 8.63 -38.25 12.06
N VAL A 5 8.56 -38.55 10.75
CA VAL A 5 8.25 -37.57 9.70
C VAL A 5 6.86 -36.96 9.92
N LYS A 6 5.85 -37.79 10.26
CA LYS A 6 4.49 -37.30 10.58
C LYS A 6 4.48 -36.34 11.77
N LYS A 7 5.24 -36.62 12.84
CA LYS A 7 5.35 -35.74 14.01
C LYS A 7 6.01 -34.40 13.65
N ILE A 8 7.04 -34.41 12.81
CA ILE A 8 7.72 -33.19 12.34
C ILE A 8 6.76 -32.33 11.50
N ILE A 9 6.07 -32.93 10.53
CA ILE A 9 5.09 -32.21 9.69
C ILE A 9 3.97 -31.62 10.56
N LEU A 10 3.43 -32.39 11.49
CA LEU A 10 2.37 -31.91 12.38
C LEU A 10 2.86 -30.76 13.26
N GLY A 11 4.08 -30.84 13.80
CA GLY A 11 4.69 -29.76 14.58
C GLY A 11 4.94 -28.48 13.76
N ALA A 12 5.35 -28.61 12.49
CA ALA A 12 5.52 -27.46 11.60
C ALA A 12 4.18 -26.79 11.26
N LEU A 13 3.13 -27.58 11.01
CA LEU A 13 1.78 -27.07 10.76
C LEU A 13 1.19 -26.37 11.97
N THR A 14 1.36 -26.92 13.19
CA THR A 14 0.88 -26.26 14.41
C THR A 14 1.63 -24.96 14.69
N ALA A 15 2.95 -24.92 14.43
CA ALA A 15 3.73 -23.69 14.54
C ALA A 15 3.28 -22.62 13.53
N LEU A 16 3.05 -22.99 12.27
CA LEU A 16 2.52 -22.08 11.24
C LEU A 16 1.14 -21.54 11.62
N LEU A 17 0.25 -22.39 12.12
CA LEU A 17 -1.07 -21.97 12.58
C LEU A 17 -0.97 -20.99 13.76
N ALA A 18 -0.09 -21.27 14.73
CA ALA A 18 0.14 -20.36 15.85
C ALA A 18 0.66 -19.00 15.39
N LEU A 19 1.62 -18.96 14.46
CA LEU A 19 2.11 -17.72 13.87
C LEU A 19 1.02 -16.95 13.12
N PHE A 20 0.18 -17.66 12.35
CA PHE A 20 -0.95 -17.05 11.66
C PHE A 20 -1.95 -16.41 12.64
N VAL A 21 -2.30 -17.11 13.72
CA VAL A 21 -3.21 -16.59 14.76
C VAL A 21 -2.61 -15.38 15.46
N ILE A 22 -1.32 -15.40 15.80
CA ILE A 22 -0.63 -14.25 16.39
C ILE A 22 -0.66 -13.07 15.41
N GLY A 23 -0.29 -13.29 14.15
CA GLY A 23 -0.29 -12.25 13.12
C GLY A 23 -1.68 -11.65 12.90
N ALA A 24 -2.72 -12.47 12.79
CA ALA A 24 -4.09 -12.03 12.66
C ALA A 24 -4.55 -11.22 13.90
N THR A 25 -4.21 -11.68 15.10
CA THR A 25 -4.55 -10.97 16.34
C THR A 25 -3.90 -9.59 16.38
N VAL A 26 -2.60 -9.50 16.08
CA VAL A 26 -1.88 -8.23 15.98
C VAL A 26 -2.55 -7.33 14.93
N PHE A 27 -2.82 -7.84 13.73
CA PHE A 27 -3.50 -7.10 12.69
C PHE A 27 -4.84 -6.51 13.16
N PHE A 28 -5.69 -7.32 13.79
CA PHE A 28 -7.00 -6.85 14.28
C PHE A 28 -6.88 -5.82 15.41
N VAL A 29 -5.90 -5.98 16.31
CA VAL A 29 -5.64 -4.99 17.37
C VAL A 29 -5.23 -3.64 16.77
N TYR A 30 -4.33 -3.64 15.79
CA TYR A 30 -3.92 -2.41 15.10
C TYR A 30 -5.05 -1.81 14.26
N ALA A 31 -5.79 -2.63 13.52
CA ALA A 31 -6.91 -2.18 12.69
C ALA A 31 -8.03 -1.54 13.54
N LYS A 32 -8.34 -2.11 14.71
CA LYS A 32 -9.36 -1.56 15.62
C LYS A 32 -8.94 -0.22 16.24
N ASN A 33 -7.64 -0.03 16.47
CA ASN A 33 -7.10 1.19 17.07
C ASN A 33 -6.71 2.24 16.01
N ALA A 34 -6.96 1.97 14.73
CA ALA A 34 -6.64 2.88 13.65
C ALA A 34 -7.49 4.17 13.77
N PRO A 35 -6.91 5.35 13.55
CA PRO A 35 -7.65 6.60 13.58
C PRO A 35 -8.68 6.65 12.46
N GLU A 36 -9.83 7.29 12.71
CA GLU A 36 -10.81 7.54 11.65
C GLU A 36 -10.22 8.43 10.56
N LEU A 37 -10.41 7.99 9.31
CA LEU A 37 -10.11 8.75 8.11
C LEU A 37 -11.14 9.87 7.97
N SER A 38 -10.65 11.10 7.83
CA SER A 38 -11.47 12.28 7.58
C SER A 38 -10.80 13.07 6.47
N GLU A 39 -11.59 13.62 5.55
CA GLU A 39 -11.06 14.31 4.37
C GLU A 39 -10.08 15.43 4.75
N ASN A 40 -10.36 16.16 5.84
CA ASN A 40 -9.48 17.22 6.34
C ASN A 40 -8.08 16.74 6.75
N LYS A 41 -7.92 15.46 7.12
CA LYS A 41 -6.61 14.84 7.41
C LYS A 41 -5.89 14.36 6.16
N LEU A 42 -6.62 14.19 5.05
CA LEU A 42 -6.08 13.78 3.76
C LEU A 42 -5.78 14.99 2.85
N THR A 43 -6.45 16.12 3.09
CA THR A 43 -6.12 17.40 2.47
C THR A 43 -4.94 18.02 3.22
N SER A 44 -3.75 17.98 2.63
CA SER A 44 -2.68 18.88 3.04
C SER A 44 -3.13 20.34 2.82
N ALA A 45 -2.72 21.25 3.70
CA ALA A 45 -2.80 22.67 3.39
C ALA A 45 -2.04 22.88 2.07
N GLY A 46 -2.77 23.19 1.00
CA GLY A 46 -2.19 23.42 -0.31
C GLY A 46 -1.28 24.64 -0.29
N ASN A 47 -0.51 24.79 -1.36
CA ASN A 47 0.33 25.95 -1.52
C ASN A 47 -0.57 27.17 -1.79
N SER A 48 -0.29 28.30 -1.14
CA SER A 48 -0.88 29.58 -1.54
C SER A 48 -0.15 30.10 -2.77
N VAL A 49 -0.86 30.51 -3.82
CA VAL A 49 -0.24 31.04 -5.04
C VAL A 49 -0.45 32.55 -5.09
N ILE A 50 0.62 33.31 -5.28
CA ILE A 50 0.59 34.77 -5.42
C ILE A 50 0.64 35.10 -6.92
N TYR A 51 -0.31 35.92 -7.37
CA TYR A 51 -0.42 36.41 -8.73
C TYR A 51 -0.19 37.92 -8.76
N ASP A 52 0.29 38.44 -9.89
CA ASP A 52 0.38 39.87 -10.13
C ASP A 52 -0.96 40.46 -10.58
N ALA A 53 -0.99 41.77 -10.84
CA ALA A 53 -2.22 42.46 -11.28
C ALA A 53 -2.70 42.03 -12.69
N ASN A 54 -1.82 41.41 -13.49
CA ASN A 54 -2.15 40.91 -14.83
C ASN A 54 -2.61 39.44 -14.79
N GLY A 55 -2.50 38.77 -13.64
CA GLY A 55 -2.84 37.36 -13.46
C GLY A 55 -1.67 36.41 -13.65
N ASP A 56 -0.43 36.90 -13.77
CA ASP A 56 0.76 36.09 -13.90
C ASP A 56 1.21 35.56 -12.53
N LYS A 57 1.56 34.28 -12.46
CA LYS A 57 2.03 33.64 -11.23
C LYS A 57 3.39 34.22 -10.84
N ILE A 58 3.45 34.88 -9.69
CA ILE A 58 4.69 35.39 -9.09
C ILE A 58 5.41 34.26 -8.35
N THR A 59 4.72 33.62 -7.40
CA THR A 59 5.32 32.56 -6.56
C THR A 59 4.28 31.69 -5.88
N SER A 60 4.73 30.62 -5.22
CA SER A 60 3.91 29.72 -4.43
C SER A 60 4.51 29.59 -3.02
N LEU A 61 3.68 29.79 -1.99
CA LEU A 61 4.04 29.66 -0.59
C LEU A 61 3.54 28.31 -0.06
N GLY A 62 4.45 27.49 0.44
CA GLY A 62 4.18 26.18 1.00
C GLY A 62 5.47 25.39 1.13
N ASN A 63 5.49 24.38 2.01
CA ASN A 63 6.64 23.49 2.16
C ASN A 63 6.80 22.52 0.97
N GLU A 64 5.75 22.36 0.18
CA GLU A 64 5.70 21.45 -0.96
C GLU A 64 5.08 22.14 -2.17
N ASN A 65 5.51 21.76 -3.37
CA ASN A 65 4.93 22.25 -4.61
C ASN A 65 3.83 21.29 -5.09
N ARG A 66 2.61 21.49 -4.59
CA ARG A 66 1.43 20.69 -4.93
C ARG A 66 0.40 21.50 -5.74
N THR A 67 -0.22 20.86 -6.72
CA THR A 67 -1.38 21.39 -7.43
C THR A 67 -2.51 20.38 -7.30
N TYR A 68 -3.60 20.79 -6.66
CA TYR A 68 -4.78 19.94 -6.57
C TYR A 68 -5.51 19.95 -7.92
N ILE A 69 -5.69 18.75 -8.47
CA ILE A 69 -6.51 18.52 -9.67
C ILE A 69 -7.61 17.53 -9.30
N LYS A 70 -8.75 17.62 -9.98
CA LYS A 70 -9.81 16.65 -9.74
C LYS A 70 -9.48 15.35 -10.46
N THR A 71 -9.97 14.23 -9.93
CA THR A 71 -9.78 12.92 -10.53
C THR A 71 -10.30 12.84 -11.97
N GLU A 72 -11.34 13.61 -12.31
CA GLU A 72 -11.91 13.73 -13.66
C GLU A 72 -10.94 14.40 -14.67
N ASP A 73 -10.03 15.25 -14.19
CA ASP A 73 -9.06 15.94 -15.04
C ASP A 73 -7.82 15.07 -15.35
N ILE A 74 -7.69 13.92 -14.68
CA ILE A 74 -6.56 13.00 -14.87
C ILE A 74 -6.84 12.09 -16.07
N PRO A 75 -6.00 12.11 -17.12
CA PRO A 75 -6.16 11.22 -18.28
C PRO A 75 -6.21 9.75 -17.87
N GLN A 76 -7.13 8.98 -18.45
CA GLN A 76 -7.28 7.56 -18.12
C GLN A 76 -5.99 6.77 -18.35
N GLN A 77 -5.26 7.07 -19.43
CA GLN A 77 -3.97 6.46 -19.73
C GLN A 77 -2.94 6.68 -18.62
N LEU A 78 -2.95 7.83 -17.95
CA LEU A 78 -2.06 8.11 -16.83
C LEU A 78 -2.47 7.29 -15.59
N LYS A 79 -3.77 7.21 -15.29
CA LYS A 79 -4.28 6.35 -14.20
C LYS A 79 -3.86 4.90 -14.43
N ASP A 80 -4.07 4.40 -15.64
CA ASP A 80 -3.77 3.01 -16.00
C ASP A 80 -2.27 2.74 -15.92
N ALA A 81 -1.42 3.67 -16.37
CA ALA A 81 0.02 3.55 -16.29
C ALA A 81 0.50 3.45 -14.83
N VAL A 82 0.06 4.37 -13.96
CA VAL A 82 0.43 4.38 -12.53
C VAL A 82 -0.06 3.10 -11.85
N VAL A 83 -1.33 2.75 -12.03
CA VAL A 83 -1.90 1.51 -11.46
C VAL A 83 -1.15 0.29 -11.98
N SER A 84 -0.75 0.23 -13.26
CA SER A 84 -0.03 -0.95 -13.78
C SER A 84 1.34 -1.18 -13.12
N ILE A 85 2.03 -0.12 -12.71
CA ILE A 85 3.38 -0.15 -12.15
C ILE A 85 3.33 -0.29 -10.62
N GLU A 86 2.59 0.58 -9.95
CA GLU A 86 2.57 0.68 -8.48
C GLU A 86 1.59 -0.32 -7.87
N ASP A 87 0.42 -0.49 -8.48
CA ASP A 87 -0.66 -1.28 -7.90
C ASP A 87 -1.61 -1.92 -8.92
N ARG A 88 -1.15 -2.97 -9.62
CA ARG A 88 -1.91 -3.60 -10.72
C ARG A 88 -3.31 -4.09 -10.34
N ARG A 89 -3.58 -4.26 -9.03
CA ARG A 89 -4.84 -4.79 -8.50
C ARG A 89 -5.60 -3.74 -7.68
N PHE A 90 -5.23 -2.48 -7.76
CA PHE A 90 -5.80 -1.38 -7.00
C PHE A 90 -7.34 -1.45 -6.91
N TYR A 91 -8.02 -1.52 -8.06
CA TYR A 91 -9.48 -1.58 -8.13
C TYR A 91 -10.12 -2.93 -7.72
N LYS A 92 -9.31 -3.91 -7.28
CA LYS A 92 -9.76 -5.26 -6.89
C LYS A 92 -9.53 -5.54 -5.40
N HIS A 93 -8.94 -4.61 -4.66
CA HIS A 93 -8.74 -4.73 -3.22
C HIS A 93 -9.16 -3.47 -2.49
N HIS A 94 -9.17 -3.53 -1.17
CA HIS A 94 -9.62 -2.45 -0.29
C HIS A 94 -8.47 -2.11 0.67
N GLY A 95 -7.48 -1.34 0.23
CA GLY A 95 -6.35 -0.96 1.08
C GLY A 95 -5.19 -1.96 1.13
N VAL A 96 -5.45 -3.26 1.27
CA VAL A 96 -4.39 -4.28 1.41
C VAL A 96 -4.57 -5.36 0.34
N ASP A 97 -3.46 -5.80 -0.25
CA ASP A 97 -3.42 -6.89 -1.23
C ASP A 97 -2.70 -8.14 -0.68
N PRO A 98 -3.42 -9.11 -0.08
CA PRO A 98 -2.82 -10.35 0.42
C PRO A 98 -2.11 -11.16 -0.66
N VAL A 99 -2.57 -11.08 -1.92
CA VAL A 99 -1.97 -11.81 -3.03
C VAL A 99 -0.63 -11.20 -3.39
N ARG A 100 -0.50 -9.87 -3.40
CA ARG A 100 0.78 -9.21 -3.62
C ARG A 100 1.75 -9.45 -2.47
N ILE A 101 1.27 -9.43 -1.21
CA ILE A 101 2.09 -9.77 -0.04
C ILE A 101 2.66 -11.20 -0.13
N VAL A 102 1.81 -12.19 -0.37
CA VAL A 102 2.25 -13.60 -0.48
C VAL A 102 3.19 -13.80 -1.67
N SER A 103 2.88 -13.16 -2.81
CA SER A 103 3.69 -13.25 -4.03
C SER A 103 5.07 -12.62 -3.85
N ALA A 104 5.15 -11.46 -3.18
CA ALA A 104 6.40 -10.80 -2.84
C ALA A 104 7.22 -11.62 -1.84
N ALA A 105 6.60 -12.14 -0.77
CA ALA A 105 7.27 -12.99 0.21
C ALA A 105 7.83 -14.26 -0.44
N PHE A 106 7.05 -14.93 -1.29
CA PHE A 106 7.51 -16.10 -2.04
C PHE A 106 8.69 -15.75 -2.95
N SER A 107 8.56 -14.71 -3.77
CA SER A 107 9.61 -14.26 -4.70
C SER A 107 10.92 -13.90 -3.97
N ASN A 108 10.82 -13.27 -2.80
CA ASN A 108 11.98 -12.89 -2.00
C ASN A 108 12.66 -14.11 -1.36
N VAL A 109 11.90 -15.11 -0.90
CA VAL A 109 12.44 -16.35 -0.32
C VAL A 109 13.06 -17.24 -1.39
N THR A 110 12.48 -17.31 -2.59
CA THR A 110 12.99 -18.16 -3.68
C THR A 110 14.12 -17.51 -4.49
N GLY A 111 14.52 -16.27 -4.16
CA GLY A 111 15.59 -15.55 -4.84
C GLY A 111 15.19 -15.05 -6.23
N SER A 112 14.27 -14.07 -6.27
CA SER A 112 13.87 -13.41 -7.52
C SER A 112 15.07 -12.78 -8.24
N SER A 113 15.21 -13.08 -9.54
CA SER A 113 16.21 -12.46 -10.42
C SER A 113 16.01 -10.96 -10.61
N ALA A 114 14.81 -10.44 -10.30
CA ALA A 114 14.46 -9.04 -10.38
C ALA A 114 14.77 -8.24 -9.09
N GLY A 115 15.32 -8.89 -8.06
CA GLY A 115 15.56 -8.29 -6.75
C GLY A 115 14.38 -8.43 -5.78
N LEU A 116 14.42 -7.69 -4.67
CA LEU A 116 13.37 -7.74 -3.64
C LEU A 116 12.07 -7.09 -4.14
N GLN A 117 10.95 -7.80 -3.96
CA GLN A 117 9.61 -7.33 -4.27
C GLN A 117 8.92 -6.78 -3.02
N GLY A 118 8.16 -5.70 -3.19
CA GLY A 118 7.30 -5.10 -2.17
C GLY A 118 5.87 -5.66 -2.19
N GLY A 119 5.19 -5.54 -1.05
CA GLY A 119 3.79 -5.93 -0.85
C GLY A 119 2.81 -4.76 -0.79
N SER A 120 3.28 -3.52 -1.01
CA SER A 120 2.53 -2.28 -0.81
C SER A 120 1.40 -2.06 -1.81
N THR A 121 0.50 -1.15 -1.48
CA THR A 121 -0.66 -0.71 -2.28
C THR A 121 -0.67 0.83 -2.34
N LEU A 122 -1.41 1.42 -3.28
CA LEU A 122 -1.52 2.89 -3.38
C LEU A 122 -2.20 3.53 -2.15
N ASP A 123 -2.99 2.76 -1.40
CA ASP A 123 -3.71 3.22 -0.20
C ASP A 123 -2.83 3.24 1.07
N GLN A 124 -1.66 2.59 1.06
CA GLN A 124 -0.72 2.49 2.18
C GLN A 124 0.32 3.62 2.18
#